data_AF-A0A4Z0KCJ3-F1
#
_entry.id   AF-A0A4Z0KCJ3-F1
#
_cell.length_a   1.000
_cell.length_b   1.000
_cell.length_c   1.000
_cell.angle_alpha   90.00
_cell.angle_beta   90.00
_cell.angle_gamma   90.00
#
_symmetry.space_group_name_H-M   'P 1'
#
loop_
_entity.id
_entity.type
_entity.pdbx_description
1 polymer ?
#
loop_
_entity_poly.entity_id
_entity_poly.type
_entity_poly.pdbx_seq_one_letter_code
_entity_poly.pdbx_strand_id
1 'polypeptide(L)'
;PQLDGWTETDGRQRGLTQLPGKRIFVASIRGDVQQHVKTLEETTVAATNTQWSKLQATAWMQKGDMVNDIKPIWAYADSLYNGTCNQCHGAPDKAHFDANGWIGTLNGMIGVTSLDKREERTLLKYLQMNASDTTNTPHSDKGEHNEK
;
A
#
# COMPACT_ATOMS: atom_id res chain seq x y z
N PRO A 1 -13.02 -9.05 14.75
CA PRO A 1 -13.06 -8.17 13.56
C PRO A 1 -12.82 -8.99 12.30
N GLN A 2 -13.36 -8.55 11.15
CA GLN A 2 -13.02 -9.14 9.85
C GLN A 2 -11.84 -8.39 9.25
N LEU A 3 -10.91 -9.13 8.64
CA LEU A 3 -9.77 -8.59 7.92
C LEU A 3 -9.77 -9.15 6.51
N ASP A 4 -9.75 -8.25 5.53
CA ASP A 4 -9.68 -8.62 4.12
C ASP A 4 -8.31 -8.24 3.54
N GLY A 5 -7.84 -9.03 2.58
CA GLY A 5 -6.67 -8.68 1.79
C GLY A 5 -6.40 -9.67 0.66
N TRP A 6 -5.55 -9.25 -0.27
CA TRP A 6 -5.20 -10.00 -1.47
C TRP A 6 -3.93 -10.82 -1.28
N THR A 7 -3.86 -11.98 -1.92
CA THR A 7 -2.66 -12.79 -2.03
C THR A 7 -2.63 -13.50 -3.38
N GLU A 8 -1.44 -13.82 -3.89
CA GLU A 8 -1.29 -14.72 -5.03
C GLU A 8 -1.99 -16.06 -4.74
N THR A 9 -2.82 -16.51 -5.68
CA THR A 9 -3.65 -17.71 -5.54
C THR A 9 -2.79 -18.95 -5.39
N ASP A 10 -1.80 -19.12 -6.27
CA ASP A 10 -0.89 -20.27 -6.26
C ASP A 10 0.31 -20.11 -5.31
N GLY A 11 0.34 -19.01 -4.54
CA GLY A 11 1.40 -18.71 -3.59
C GLY A 11 1.22 -19.41 -2.24
N ARG A 12 2.12 -19.13 -1.30
CA ARG A 12 2.00 -19.62 0.10
C ARG A 12 0.83 -19.00 0.86
N GLN A 13 0.23 -17.92 0.35
CA GLN A 13 -0.92 -17.24 0.93
C GLN A 13 -0.76 -16.80 2.40
N ARG A 14 0.47 -16.48 2.82
CA ARG A 14 0.80 -16.05 4.19
C ARG A 14 0.84 -14.54 4.39
N GLY A 15 0.94 -13.77 3.31
CA GLY A 15 0.98 -12.31 3.36
C GLY A 15 -0.22 -11.74 2.61
N LEU A 16 -0.93 -10.83 3.26
CA LEU A 16 -2.04 -10.10 2.66
C LEU A 16 -1.60 -8.71 2.23
N THR A 17 -1.99 -8.32 1.02
CA THR A 17 -1.82 -6.97 0.49
C THR A 17 -3.14 -6.26 0.32
N GLN A 18 -3.10 -4.93 0.22
CA GLN A 18 -4.30 -4.12 0.06
C GLN A 18 -4.93 -4.27 -1.33
N LEU A 19 -4.09 -4.49 -2.36
CA LEU A 19 -4.45 -4.59 -3.77
C LEU A 19 -3.65 -5.73 -4.43
N PRO A 20 -4.22 -6.39 -5.47
CA PRO A 20 -3.54 -7.45 -6.19
C PRO A 20 -2.33 -6.90 -6.96
N GLY A 21 -1.19 -7.59 -6.89
CA GLY A 21 0.06 -7.17 -7.56
C GLY A 21 0.75 -5.94 -6.96
N LYS A 22 0.21 -5.35 -5.88
CA LYS A 22 0.80 -4.21 -5.18
C LYS A 22 1.36 -4.64 -3.83
N ARG A 23 2.61 -4.26 -3.55
CA ARG A 23 3.34 -4.59 -2.31
C ARG A 23 2.94 -3.66 -1.16
N ILE A 24 1.63 -3.56 -0.91
CA ILE A 24 1.02 -2.72 0.13
C ILE A 24 0.55 -3.63 1.25
N PHE A 25 1.39 -3.82 2.28
CA PHE A 25 1.12 -4.82 3.32
C PHE A 25 -0.10 -4.49 4.19
N VAL A 26 -0.90 -5.52 4.46
CA VAL A 26 -2.04 -5.47 5.38
C VAL A 26 -1.73 -6.29 6.62
N ALA A 27 -1.45 -7.58 6.46
CA ALA A 27 -1.17 -8.49 7.57
C ALA A 27 -0.47 -9.77 7.11
N SER A 28 0.04 -10.54 8.08
CA SER A 28 0.48 -11.92 7.87
C SER A 28 -0.51 -12.88 8.51
N ILE A 29 -0.85 -13.96 7.81
CA ILE A 29 -1.71 -15.03 8.29
C ILE A 29 -0.84 -16.25 8.66
N ARG A 30 -1.09 -16.81 9.84
CA ARG A 30 -0.46 -18.07 10.28
C ARG A 30 -1.18 -19.26 9.63
N GLY A 31 -0.46 -20.36 9.40
CA GLY A 31 -0.99 -21.49 8.63
C GLY A 31 -2.23 -22.16 9.23
N ASP A 32 -2.37 -22.14 10.55
CA ASP A 32 -3.58 -22.59 11.27
C ASP A 32 -4.80 -21.70 10.97
N VAL A 33 -4.61 -20.38 10.94
CA VAL A 33 -5.68 -19.42 10.59
C VAL A 33 -6.06 -19.53 9.11
N GLN A 34 -5.11 -19.86 8.23
CA GLN A 34 -5.34 -20.01 6.79
C GLN A 34 -6.39 -21.09 6.47
N GLN A 35 -6.53 -22.13 7.29
CA GLN A 35 -7.55 -23.17 7.11
C GLN A 35 -8.99 -22.67 7.30
N HIS A 36 -9.15 -21.48 7.89
CA HIS A 36 -10.43 -20.89 8.24
C HIS A 36 -10.71 -19.58 7.49
N VAL A 37 -9.88 -19.21 6.51
CA VAL A 37 -10.12 -18.03 5.68
C VAL A 37 -11.12 -18.33 4.58
N LYS A 38 -11.93 -17.32 4.24
CA LYS A 38 -12.89 -17.39 3.14
C LYS A 38 -12.33 -16.66 1.92
N THR A 39 -12.31 -17.30 0.76
CA THR A 39 -12.08 -16.60 -0.51
C THR A 39 -13.33 -15.82 -0.89
N LEU A 40 -13.18 -14.52 -1.15
CA LEU A 40 -14.27 -13.61 -1.52
C LEU A 40 -14.34 -13.35 -3.02
N GLU A 41 -13.20 -13.10 -3.65
CA GLU A 41 -13.09 -12.76 -5.07
C GLU A 41 -11.72 -13.19 -5.60
N GLU A 42 -11.63 -13.36 -6.91
CA GLU A 42 -10.39 -13.67 -7.62
C GLU A 42 -10.21 -12.75 -8.82
N THR A 43 -8.97 -12.48 -9.18
CA THR A 43 -8.62 -11.66 -10.34
C THR A 43 -7.27 -12.06 -10.91
N THR A 44 -7.01 -11.70 -12.17
CA THR A 44 -5.70 -11.88 -12.80
C THR A 44 -5.07 -10.52 -13.02
N VAL A 45 -3.87 -10.33 -12.47
CA VAL A 45 -3.08 -9.12 -12.71
C VAL A 45 -2.50 -9.20 -14.11
N ALA A 46 -3.04 -8.40 -15.05
CA ALA A 46 -2.67 -8.45 -16.46
C ALA A 46 -1.16 -8.26 -16.72
N ALA A 47 -0.51 -7.39 -15.95
CA ALA A 47 0.92 -7.10 -16.10
C ALA A 47 1.84 -8.32 -15.86
N THR A 48 1.39 -9.29 -15.05
CA THR A 48 2.18 -10.48 -14.68
C THR A 48 1.51 -11.79 -15.05
N ASN A 49 0.27 -11.74 -15.55
CA ASN A 49 -0.60 -12.90 -15.75
C ASN A 49 -0.70 -13.80 -14.51
N THR A 50 -0.69 -13.21 -13.32
CA THR A 50 -0.75 -13.94 -12.04
C THR A 50 -2.15 -13.87 -11.46
N GLN A 51 -2.68 -15.01 -11.02
CA GLN A 51 -3.97 -15.07 -10.32
C GLN A 51 -3.80 -14.64 -8.86
N TRP A 52 -4.73 -13.83 -8.37
CA TRP A 52 -4.81 -13.33 -7.01
C TRP A 52 -6.19 -13.60 -6.43
N SER A 53 -6.25 -14.02 -5.18
CA SER A 53 -7.47 -14.26 -4.43
C SER A 53 -7.55 -13.27 -3.26
N LYS A 54 -8.73 -12.67 -3.04
CA LYS A 54 -9.02 -11.90 -1.84
C LYS A 54 -9.54 -12.82 -0.77
N LEU A 55 -8.83 -12.83 0.35
CA LEU A 55 -9.15 -13.64 1.51
C LEU A 55 -9.75 -12.75 2.60
N GLN A 56 -10.74 -13.31 3.29
CA GLN A 56 -11.30 -12.77 4.52
C GLN A 56 -10.95 -13.67 5.69
N ALA A 57 -10.32 -13.10 6.70
CA ALA A 57 -9.98 -13.77 7.96
C ALA A 57 -10.76 -13.15 9.12
N THR A 58 -11.18 -13.99 10.06
CA THR A 58 -11.72 -13.50 11.34
C THR A 58 -10.59 -13.46 12.36
N ALA A 59 -10.33 -12.27 12.91
CA ALA A 59 -9.30 -12.05 13.92
C ALA A 59 -9.91 -11.65 15.27
N TRP A 60 -9.26 -12.09 16.35
CA TRP A 60 -9.50 -11.62 17.71
C TRP A 60 -8.52 -10.49 18.03
N MET A 61 -9.02 -9.42 18.65
CA MET A 61 -8.25 -8.21 18.96
C MET A 61 -8.74 -7.64 20.30
N GLN A 62 -7.85 -7.01 21.07
CA GLN A 62 -8.26 -6.37 22.31
C GLN A 62 -9.11 -5.14 22.02
N LYS A 63 -10.04 -4.84 22.93
CA LYS A 63 -10.86 -3.64 22.82
C LYS A 63 -9.97 -2.40 22.91
N GLY A 64 -9.96 -1.58 21.87
CA GLY A 64 -9.17 -0.34 21.79
C GLY A 64 -8.03 -0.36 20.78
N ASP A 65 -7.67 -1.53 20.24
CA ASP A 65 -6.58 -1.67 19.26
C ASP A 65 -7.00 -1.31 17.82
N MET A 66 -8.27 -0.93 17.61
CA MET A 66 -8.81 -0.52 16.32
C MET A 66 -9.23 0.94 16.36
N VAL A 67 -8.84 1.70 15.35
CA VAL A 67 -9.37 3.05 15.11
C VAL A 67 -10.71 2.96 14.38
N ASN A 68 -11.65 3.83 14.74
CA ASN A 68 -12.96 3.88 14.08
C ASN A 68 -12.92 4.56 12.70
N ASP A 69 -11.92 5.42 12.47
CA ASP A 69 -11.71 6.12 11.21
C ASP A 69 -10.20 6.17 10.92
N ILE A 70 -9.83 5.91 9.67
CA ILE A 70 -8.44 5.96 9.19
C ILE A 70 -7.99 7.39 8.88
N LYS A 71 -8.91 8.34 8.66
CA LYS A 71 -8.60 9.73 8.28
C LYS A 71 -7.58 10.42 9.19
N PRO A 72 -7.62 10.28 10.54
CA PRO A 72 -6.61 10.89 11.40
C PRO A 72 -5.20 10.34 11.14
N ILE A 73 -5.09 9.04 10.81
CA ILE A 73 -3.81 8.41 10.45
C ILE A 73 -3.30 8.96 9.12
N TRP A 74 -4.19 9.16 8.14
CA TRP A 74 -3.83 9.77 6.85
C TRP A 74 -3.49 11.26 6.94
N ALA A 75 -4.16 12.03 7.80
CA ALA A 75 -3.79 13.41 8.07
C ALA A 75 -2.40 13.50 8.70
N TYR A 76 -2.08 12.60 9.65
CA TYR A 76 -0.75 12.52 10.22
C TYR A 76 0.31 12.11 9.18
N ALA A 77 0.02 11.12 8.33
CA ALA A 77 0.93 10.70 7.28
C ALA A 77 1.18 11.80 6.23
N ASP A 78 0.16 12.60 5.88
CA ASP A 78 0.32 13.77 5.00
C ASP A 78 1.17 14.86 5.67
N SER A 79 1.00 15.09 6.98
CA SER A 79 1.88 15.98 7.74
C SER A 79 3.32 15.47 7.77
N LEU A 80 3.54 14.16 7.97
CA LEU A 80 4.87 13.54 7.90
C LEU A 80 5.49 13.74 6.51
N TYR A 81 4.71 13.54 5.45
CA TYR A 81 5.16 13.72 4.07
C TYR A 81 5.64 15.15 3.83
N ASN A 82 4.77 16.14 4.12
CA ASN A 82 5.08 17.54 3.89
C ASN A 82 6.23 18.04 4.77
N GLY A 83 6.28 17.58 6.03
CA GLY A 83 7.32 17.96 6.99
C GLY A 83 8.67 17.32 6.71
N THR A 84 8.73 16.14 6.10
CA THR A 84 9.97 15.38 5.89
C THR A 84 10.51 15.54 4.47
N CYS A 85 9.67 15.42 3.44
CA CYS A 85 10.12 15.32 2.06
C CYS A 85 10.44 16.68 1.42
N ASN A 86 10.05 17.79 2.04
CA ASN A 86 10.38 19.15 1.58
C ASN A 86 11.67 19.72 2.19
N GLN A 87 12.38 18.96 3.04
CA GLN A 87 13.54 19.49 3.78
C GLN A 87 14.79 19.67 2.90
N CYS A 88 14.96 18.84 1.88
CA CYS A 88 16.16 18.84 1.02
C CYS A 88 15.89 19.44 -0.38
N HIS A 89 14.72 19.17 -0.95
CA HIS A 89 14.22 19.69 -2.23
C HIS A 89 12.69 19.67 -2.19
N GLY A 90 12.02 20.10 -3.27
CA GLY A 90 10.56 19.99 -3.36
C GLY A 90 10.09 18.53 -3.30
N ALA A 91 9.09 18.25 -2.48
CA ALA A 91 8.50 16.93 -2.40
C ALA A 91 7.83 16.57 -3.74
N PRO A 92 8.02 15.34 -4.25
CA PRO A 92 7.35 14.89 -5.46
C PRO A 92 5.82 14.92 -5.33
N ASP A 93 5.09 14.85 -6.45
CA ASP A 93 3.66 14.56 -6.36
C ASP A 93 3.47 13.13 -5.80
N LYS A 94 2.44 12.90 -4.99
CA LYS A 94 2.14 11.55 -4.46
C LYS A 94 1.83 10.55 -5.59
N ALA A 95 1.29 11.04 -6.70
CA ALA A 95 1.05 10.27 -7.92
C ALA A 95 2.25 10.25 -8.88
N HIS A 96 3.44 10.70 -8.48
CA HIS A 96 4.62 10.68 -9.36
C HIS A 96 5.16 9.25 -9.58
N PHE A 97 5.04 8.38 -8.58
CA PHE A 97 5.43 6.97 -8.67
C PHE A 97 4.23 6.05 -8.53
N ASP A 98 4.33 4.85 -9.08
CA ASP A 98 3.41 3.75 -8.78
C ASP A 98 3.63 3.22 -7.35
N ALA A 99 2.66 2.47 -6.82
CA ALA A 99 2.70 1.98 -5.45
C ALA A 99 3.91 1.09 -5.14
N ASN A 100 4.46 0.37 -6.11
CA ASN A 100 5.64 -0.45 -5.89
C ASN A 100 6.93 0.40 -5.97
N GLY A 101 6.95 1.44 -6.81
CA GLY A 101 8.04 2.39 -6.98
C GLY A 101 8.33 3.19 -5.71
N TRP A 102 7.29 3.59 -4.98
CA TRP A 102 7.43 4.29 -3.70
C TRP A 102 8.29 3.56 -2.66
N ILE A 103 8.40 2.23 -2.73
CA ILE A 103 9.27 1.44 -1.86
C ILE A 103 10.73 1.83 -2.07
N GLY A 104 11.18 1.87 -3.33
CA GLY A 104 12.55 2.25 -3.68
C GLY A 104 12.81 3.71 -3.38
N THR A 105 11.88 4.59 -3.76
CA THR A 105 12.00 6.04 -3.57
C THR A 105 12.14 6.39 -2.09
N LEU A 106 11.23 5.90 -1.23
CA LEU A 106 11.29 6.21 0.20
C LEU A 106 12.57 5.66 0.86
N ASN A 107 12.99 4.44 0.50
CA ASN A 107 14.25 3.87 0.99
C ASN A 107 15.47 4.72 0.63
N GLY A 108 15.48 5.35 -0.55
CA GLY A 108 16.54 6.27 -0.95
C GLY A 108 16.59 7.56 -0.12
N MET A 109 15.44 8.01 0.39
CA MET A 109 15.34 9.21 1.23
C MET A 109 15.58 8.91 2.71
N ILE A 110 15.25 7.71 3.17
CA ILE A 110 15.14 7.38 4.60
C ILE A 110 16.38 7.74 5.43
N GLY A 111 17.58 7.51 4.87
CA GLY A 111 18.85 7.76 5.53
C GLY A 111 19.17 9.23 5.79
N VAL A 112 18.41 10.16 5.18
CA VAL A 112 18.53 11.60 5.39
C VAL A 112 17.28 12.21 6.05
N THR A 113 16.38 11.37 6.54
CA THR A 113 15.17 11.79 7.29
C THR A 113 15.29 11.49 8.78
N SER A 114 14.44 12.10 9.59
CA SER A 114 14.31 11.80 11.03
C SER A 114 13.18 10.81 11.36
N LEU A 115 12.66 10.09 10.37
CA LEU A 115 11.52 9.18 10.55
C LEU A 115 11.92 7.97 11.40
N ASP A 116 11.07 7.59 12.35
CA ASP A 116 11.19 6.29 13.01
C ASP A 116 10.56 5.15 12.17
N LYS A 117 10.91 3.89 12.45
CA LYS A 117 10.40 2.74 11.68
C LYS A 117 8.87 2.63 11.61
N ARG A 118 8.12 3.20 12.56
CA ARG A 118 6.66 3.24 12.52
C ARG A 118 6.21 4.33 11.56
N GLU A 119 6.77 5.52 11.66
CA GLU A 119 6.52 6.63 10.76
C GLU A 119 6.87 6.27 9.31
N GLU A 120 8.03 5.63 9.08
CA GLU A 120 8.44 5.12 7.78
C GLU A 120 7.38 4.21 7.15
N ARG A 121 6.88 3.23 7.90
CA ARG A 121 5.85 2.29 7.42
C ARG A 121 4.51 2.95 7.19
N THR A 122 4.11 3.87 8.08
CA THR A 122 2.87 4.64 7.94
C THR A 122 2.94 5.53 6.71
N LEU A 123 4.05 6.24 6.50
CA LEU A 123 4.29 7.10 5.36
C LEU A 123 4.35 6.29 4.07
N LEU A 124 5.07 5.16 4.05
CA LEU A 124 5.10 4.27 2.89
C LEU A 124 3.69 3.84 2.50
N LYS A 125 2.91 3.31 3.45
CA LYS A 125 1.53 2.88 3.17
C LYS A 125 0.67 4.03 2.65
N TYR A 126 0.82 5.22 3.22
CA TYR A 126 0.12 6.42 2.74
C TYR A 126 0.49 6.77 1.30
N LEU A 127 1.78 6.82 0.97
CA LEU A 127 2.27 7.11 -0.39
C LEU A 127 1.78 6.06 -1.39
N GLN A 128 1.85 4.79 -1.02
CA GLN A 128 1.39 3.69 -1.86
C GLN A 128 -0.13 3.72 -2.10
N MET A 129 -0.93 4.26 -1.17
CA MET A 129 -2.38 4.43 -1.33
C MET A 129 -2.78 5.72 -2.04
N ASN A 130 -1.82 6.61 -2.31
CA ASN A 130 -1.98 7.84 -3.07
C ASN A 130 -1.13 7.82 -4.35
N ALA A 131 -0.64 6.64 -4.74
CA ALA A 131 0.20 6.43 -5.89
C ALA A 131 -0.61 6.50 -7.19
N SER A 132 0.09 6.64 -8.31
CA SER A 132 -0.51 6.83 -9.63
C SER A 132 -1.47 5.72 -10.06
N ASP A 133 -1.26 4.51 -9.57
CA ASP A 133 -1.98 3.28 -9.90
C ASP A 133 -2.90 2.80 -8.78
N THR A 134 -3.13 3.63 -7.76
CA THR A 134 -3.99 3.32 -6.60
C THR A 134 -5.01 4.41 -6.28
N THR A 135 -4.75 5.65 -6.70
CA THR A 135 -5.81 6.65 -6.78
C THR A 135 -6.72 6.32 -7.97
N ASN A 136 -8.02 6.51 -7.84
CA ASN A 136 -8.98 6.39 -8.95
C ASN A 136 -8.82 7.49 -10.02
N THR A 137 -7.64 8.10 -10.11
CA THR A 137 -7.32 9.14 -11.08
C THR A 137 -6.61 8.49 -12.26
N PRO A 138 -7.24 8.42 -13.44
CA PRO A 138 -6.55 7.95 -14.64
C PRO A 138 -5.31 8.83 -14.86
N HIS A 139 -4.15 8.20 -15.06
CA HIS A 139 -2.97 8.88 -15.56
C HIS A 139 -3.35 9.54 -16.89
N SER A 140 -3.52 10.86 -16.90
CA SER A 140 -3.63 11.61 -18.14
C SER A 140 -2.21 11.69 -18.70
N ASP A 141 -1.84 10.65 -19.45
CA ASP A 141 -0.60 10.63 -20.20
C ASP A 141 -0.73 11.66 -21.34
N LYS A 142 -0.33 12.91 -21.07
CA LYS A 142 -0.11 13.88 -22.14
C LYS A 142 1.29 13.66 -22.67
N GLY A 143 1.41 12.65 -23.54
CA GLY A 143 2.49 12.58 -24.51
C GLY A 143 2.41 13.82 -25.39
N GLU A 144 3.25 14.81 -25.10
CA GLU A 144 3.42 16.00 -25.93
C GLU A 144 4.20 15.57 -27.18
N HIS A 145 3.46 15.40 -28.29
CA HIS A 145 4.00 15.41 -29.64
C HIS A 145 4.79 16.70 -29.84
N ASN A 146 6.12 16.63 -29.90
CA ASN A 146 6.93 17.70 -30.46
C ASN A 146 7.41 17.26 -31.84
N GLU A 147 6.62 17.65 -32.83
CA GLU A 147 7.04 17.73 -34.23
C GLU A 147 7.91 18.97 -34.41
N LYS A 148 9.16 18.76 -34.85
CA LYS A 148 9.90 19.65 -35.74
C LYS A 148 10.87 18.84 -36.59
#